data_AF-A0A165MLR0-F1
#
_entry.id   AF-A0A165MLR0-F1
#
_cell.length_a   1.000
_cell.length_b   1.000
_cell.length_c   1.000
_cell.angle_alpha   90.00
_cell.angle_beta   90.00
_cell.angle_gamma   90.00
#
_symmetry.space_group_name_H-M   'P 1'
#
loop_
_entity.id
_entity.type
_entity.pdbx_description
1 polymer ?
#
loop_
_entity_poly.entity_id
_entity_poly.type
_entity_poly.pdbx_seq_one_letter_code
_entity_poly.pdbx_strand_id
1 'polypeptide(L)'
;MLGSWQHCGRHLARILGPFINLHNVLLCGIHYYGIDDEEWDLTKMKGMDIDEIDRHVGYFERLLFVIPELDTIFDRLVECVIAARYISNFLERHMKQARSDDGTNVKKNILRFLPSKPDFPALRIDHEKVKRGFNHIITGRHLCPASLLPNFDNSPQHFCEEALAGRVQITADYLPAFAYPEGAYNPAAADEHALKSPIIASVSQTTP
;
A
#
# COMPACT_ATOMS: atom_id res chain seq x y z
N MET A 1 -28.25 -0.86 -4.83
CA MET A 1 -27.25 -1.13 -5.87
C MET A 1 -26.00 -0.26 -5.72
N LEU A 2 -26.03 1.07 -5.97
CA LEU A 2 -24.79 1.89 -5.90
C LEU A 2 -24.11 1.93 -4.52
N GLY A 3 -24.89 1.88 -3.42
CA GLY A 3 -24.33 1.85 -2.07
C GLY A 3 -23.54 0.57 -1.73
N SER A 4 -23.99 -0.60 -2.23
CA SER A 4 -23.25 -1.86 -2.05
C SER A 4 -21.99 -1.87 -2.89
N TRP A 5 -22.05 -1.38 -4.13
CA TRP A 5 -20.88 -1.23 -5.00
C TRP A 5 -19.84 -0.28 -4.44
N GLN A 6 -20.27 0.84 -3.83
CA GLN A 6 -19.38 1.74 -3.11
C GLN A 6 -18.67 1.01 -1.96
N HIS A 7 -19.40 0.24 -1.16
CA HIS A 7 -18.81 -0.52 -0.06
C HIS A 7 -17.78 -1.53 -0.56
N CYS A 8 -18.14 -2.35 -1.56
CA CYS A 8 -17.23 -3.35 -2.13
C CYS A 8 -16.02 -2.70 -2.82
N GLY A 9 -16.22 -1.59 -3.54
CA GLY A 9 -15.16 -0.83 -4.20
C GLY A 9 -14.08 -0.35 -3.22
N ARG A 10 -14.44 -0.02 -1.97
CA ARG A 10 -13.47 0.34 -0.93
C ARG A 10 -12.57 -0.82 -0.49
N HIS A 11 -13.01 -2.06 -0.67
CA HIS A 11 -12.26 -3.26 -0.30
C HIS A 11 -11.37 -3.80 -1.43
N LEU A 12 -11.64 -3.44 -2.69
CA LEU A 12 -10.90 -3.97 -3.85
C LEU A 12 -9.38 -3.78 -3.77
N ALA A 13 -8.89 -2.67 -3.19
CA ALA A 13 -7.46 -2.46 -3.01
C ALA A 13 -6.78 -3.53 -2.15
N ARG A 14 -7.52 -4.14 -1.21
CA ARG A 14 -7.05 -5.23 -0.33
C ARG A 14 -7.12 -6.59 -1.01
N ILE A 15 -7.99 -6.75 -2.01
CA ILE A 15 -8.28 -8.03 -2.67
C ILE A 15 -7.45 -8.20 -3.95
N LEU A 16 -7.36 -7.15 -4.75
CA LEU A 16 -6.70 -7.13 -6.07
C LEU A 16 -5.33 -6.46 -6.04
N GLY A 17 -5.08 -5.66 -4.99
CA GLY A 17 -3.87 -4.87 -4.85
C GLY A 17 -4.14 -3.36 -4.98
N PRO A 18 -3.31 -2.51 -4.34
CA PRO A 18 -3.60 -1.09 -4.20
C PRO A 18 -3.40 -0.27 -5.48
N PHE A 19 -2.68 -0.80 -6.47
CA PHE A 19 -2.31 -0.08 -7.70
C PHE A 19 -2.84 -0.74 -8.97
N ILE A 20 -3.77 -1.69 -8.85
CA ILE A 20 -4.36 -2.34 -10.01
C ILE A 20 -5.15 -1.34 -10.86
N ASN A 21 -5.05 -1.46 -12.19
CA ASN A 21 -5.85 -0.70 -13.14
C ASN A 21 -7.14 -1.46 -13.42
N LEU A 22 -8.26 -1.03 -12.84
CA LEU A 22 -9.52 -1.76 -12.98
C LEU A 22 -10.11 -1.67 -14.37
N HIS A 23 -9.74 -0.63 -15.14
CA HIS A 23 -10.19 -0.55 -16.53
C HIS A 23 -9.58 -1.67 -17.36
N ASN A 24 -8.27 -1.90 -17.19
CA ASN A 24 -7.56 -3.01 -17.82
C ASN A 24 -8.14 -4.37 -17.38
N VAL A 25 -8.45 -4.54 -16.09
CA VAL A 25 -9.10 -5.77 -15.57
C VAL A 25 -10.45 -6.01 -16.25
N LEU A 26 -11.32 -5.00 -16.34
CA LEU A 26 -12.62 -5.13 -16.99
C LEU A 26 -12.50 -5.42 -18.48
N LEU A 27 -11.64 -4.69 -19.20
CA LEU A 27 -11.42 -4.95 -20.63
C LEU A 27 -10.90 -6.37 -20.86
N CYS A 28 -9.93 -6.82 -20.06
CA CYS A 28 -9.38 -8.17 -20.17
C CYS A 28 -10.47 -9.23 -19.99
N GLY A 29 -11.32 -9.11 -18.97
CA GLY A 29 -12.45 -10.03 -18.77
C GLY A 29 -13.49 -9.99 -19.89
N ILE A 30 -13.85 -8.80 -20.37
CA ILE A 30 -14.80 -8.63 -21.49
C ILE A 30 -14.26 -9.31 -22.75
N HIS A 31 -12.98 -9.07 -23.07
CA HIS A 31 -12.36 -9.69 -24.24
C HIS A 31 -12.27 -11.21 -24.09
N TYR A 32 -11.85 -11.71 -22.92
CA TYR A 32 -11.65 -13.14 -22.69
C TYR A 32 -12.96 -13.96 -22.69
N TYR A 33 -14.07 -13.41 -22.18
CA TYR A 33 -15.33 -14.16 -22.06
C TYR A 33 -16.41 -13.76 -23.07
N GLY A 34 -16.30 -12.58 -23.69
CA GLY A 34 -17.38 -11.98 -24.46
C GLY A 34 -17.04 -11.61 -25.90
N ILE A 35 -15.78 -11.77 -26.32
CA ILE A 35 -15.30 -11.45 -27.66
C ILE A 35 -14.54 -12.65 -28.20
N ASP A 36 -14.66 -12.93 -29.49
CA ASP A 36 -13.90 -13.99 -30.15
C ASP A 36 -12.39 -13.65 -30.11
N ASP A 37 -11.54 -14.66 -29.92
CA ASP A 37 -10.09 -14.52 -29.85
C ASP A 37 -9.54 -13.80 -31.11
N GLU A 38 -10.19 -13.98 -32.27
CA GLU A 38 -9.84 -13.33 -33.54
C GLU A 38 -10.05 -11.80 -33.53
N GLU A 39 -10.91 -11.28 -32.63
CA GLU A 39 -11.25 -9.86 -32.52
C GLU A 39 -10.54 -9.15 -31.34
N TRP A 40 -9.58 -9.82 -30.71
CA TRP A 40 -8.90 -9.29 -29.54
C TRP A 40 -7.96 -8.14 -29.89
N ASP A 41 -8.32 -6.93 -29.45
CA ASP A 41 -7.47 -5.75 -29.57
C ASP A 41 -6.79 -5.40 -28.24
N LEU A 42 -5.64 -6.02 -27.99
CA LEU A 42 -4.80 -5.76 -26.82
C LEU A 42 -4.23 -4.32 -26.79
N THR A 43 -4.22 -3.59 -27.91
CA THR A 43 -3.70 -2.21 -27.93
C THR A 43 -4.56 -1.24 -27.11
N LYS A 44 -5.81 -1.63 -26.81
CA LYS A 44 -6.73 -0.87 -25.94
C LYS A 44 -6.37 -0.97 -24.46
N MET A 45 -5.53 -1.92 -24.06
CA MET A 45 -5.13 -2.13 -22.67
C MET A 45 -3.81 -1.43 -22.38
N LYS A 46 -3.90 -0.25 -21.73
CA LYS A 46 -2.72 0.59 -21.53
C LYS A 46 -1.70 -0.09 -20.61
N GLY A 47 -0.50 -0.31 -21.14
CA GLY A 47 0.66 -0.80 -20.37
C GLY A 47 0.48 -2.20 -19.82
N MET A 48 -0.36 -3.02 -20.46
CA MET A 48 -0.50 -4.45 -20.17
C MET A 48 0.39 -5.24 -21.13
N ASP A 49 1.13 -6.21 -20.60
CA ASP A 49 1.85 -7.20 -21.40
C ASP A 49 1.01 -8.48 -21.58
N ILE A 50 1.29 -9.25 -22.64
CA ILE A 50 0.58 -10.49 -22.94
C ILE A 50 0.69 -11.51 -21.80
N ASP A 51 1.85 -11.54 -21.13
CA ASP A 51 2.12 -12.40 -19.97
C ASP A 51 1.30 -12.02 -18.72
N GLU A 52 0.64 -10.85 -18.73
CA GLU A 52 -0.20 -10.38 -17.63
C GLU A 52 -1.69 -10.74 -17.81
N ILE A 53 -2.08 -11.26 -18.97
CA ILE A 53 -3.48 -11.54 -19.32
C ILE A 53 -4.12 -12.51 -18.32
N ASP A 54 -3.54 -13.70 -18.13
CA ASP A 54 -4.09 -14.72 -17.22
C ASP A 54 -4.30 -14.17 -15.80
N ARG A 55 -3.38 -13.31 -15.36
CA ARG A 55 -3.47 -12.64 -14.07
C ARG A 55 -4.64 -11.65 -14.03
N HIS A 56 -4.86 -10.89 -15.10
CA HIS A 56 -5.96 -9.93 -15.20
C HIS A 56 -7.32 -10.60 -15.35
N VAL A 57 -7.40 -11.75 -16.04
CA VAL A 57 -8.59 -12.60 -16.07
C VAL A 57 -8.91 -13.09 -14.65
N GLY A 58 -7.91 -13.58 -13.90
CA GLY A 58 -8.11 -13.96 -12.50
C GLY A 58 -8.54 -12.79 -11.60
N TYR A 59 -8.09 -11.56 -11.87
CA TYR A 59 -8.60 -10.37 -11.17
C TYR A 59 -10.03 -10.03 -11.55
N PHE A 60 -10.43 -10.26 -12.79
CA PHE A 60 -11.79 -10.06 -13.26
C PHE A 60 -12.76 -11.06 -12.62
N GLU A 61 -12.40 -12.33 -12.52
CA GLU A 61 -13.20 -13.35 -11.81
C GLU A 61 -13.42 -12.96 -10.33
N ARG A 62 -12.38 -12.46 -9.66
CA ARG A 62 -12.51 -11.92 -8.29
C ARG A 62 -13.43 -10.69 -8.25
N LEU A 63 -13.42 -9.86 -9.29
CA LEU A 63 -14.28 -8.70 -9.38
C LEU A 63 -15.76 -9.11 -9.50
N LEU A 64 -16.05 -10.12 -10.32
CA LEU A 64 -17.40 -10.72 -10.42
C LEU A 64 -17.89 -11.26 -9.06
N PHE A 65 -16.99 -11.88 -8.29
CA PHE A 65 -17.32 -12.37 -6.94
C PHE A 65 -17.57 -11.25 -5.93
N VAL A 66 -16.80 -10.16 -5.99
CA VAL A 66 -16.83 -9.08 -4.97
C VAL A 66 -17.90 -8.03 -5.26
N ILE A 67 -18.17 -7.73 -6.53
CA ILE A 67 -19.11 -6.70 -6.94
C ILE A 67 -20.48 -7.34 -7.20
N PRO A 68 -21.49 -7.06 -6.35
CA PRO A 68 -22.80 -7.70 -6.48
C PRO A 68 -23.42 -7.38 -7.84
N GLU A 69 -23.99 -8.39 -8.51
CA GLU A 69 -24.73 -8.24 -9.77
C GLU A 69 -23.88 -7.75 -10.96
N LEU A 70 -22.54 -7.75 -10.86
CA LEU A 70 -21.66 -7.37 -11.97
C LEU A 70 -21.78 -8.35 -13.15
N ASP A 71 -21.93 -9.63 -12.85
CA ASP A 71 -22.21 -10.71 -13.80
C ASP A 71 -23.53 -10.48 -14.55
N THR A 72 -24.57 -10.02 -13.86
CA THR A 72 -25.89 -9.78 -14.47
C THR A 72 -25.91 -8.67 -15.52
N ILE A 73 -24.89 -7.80 -15.51
CA ILE A 73 -24.73 -6.72 -16.50
C ILE A 73 -23.62 -7.00 -17.50
N PHE A 74 -23.04 -8.21 -17.52
CA PHE A 74 -21.90 -8.55 -18.36
C PHE A 74 -22.17 -8.32 -19.85
N ASP A 75 -23.31 -8.77 -20.37
CA ASP A 75 -23.69 -8.56 -21.77
C ASP A 75 -23.68 -7.07 -22.16
N ARG A 76 -24.13 -6.19 -21.25
CA ARG A 76 -24.10 -4.73 -21.45
C ARG A 76 -22.69 -4.17 -21.44
N LEU A 77 -21.75 -4.82 -20.74
CA LEU A 77 -20.34 -4.44 -20.74
C LEU A 77 -19.66 -4.82 -22.06
N VAL A 78 -20.02 -5.97 -22.63
CA VAL A 78 -19.57 -6.39 -23.96
C VAL A 78 -20.09 -5.42 -25.03
N GLU A 79 -21.38 -5.09 -25.01
CA GLU A 79 -22.01 -4.21 -25.99
C GLU A 79 -21.57 -2.74 -25.90
N CYS A 80 -21.21 -2.26 -24.70
CA CYS A 80 -20.93 -0.85 -24.44
C CYS A 80 -19.54 -0.64 -23.82
N VAL A 81 -18.55 -0.40 -24.68
CA VAL A 81 -17.16 -0.09 -24.28
C VAL A 81 -17.06 1.07 -23.28
N ILE A 82 -17.96 2.06 -23.38
CA ILE A 82 -17.99 3.20 -22.46
C ILE A 82 -18.45 2.79 -21.06
N ALA A 83 -19.29 1.76 -20.92
CA ALA A 83 -19.77 1.27 -19.63
C ALA A 83 -18.61 0.73 -18.76
N ALA A 84 -17.70 -0.04 -19.36
CA ALA A 84 -16.49 -0.54 -18.67
C ALA A 84 -15.67 0.60 -18.06
N ARG A 85 -15.53 1.72 -18.78
CA ARG A 85 -14.82 2.93 -18.28
C ARG A 85 -15.57 3.62 -17.14
N TYR A 86 -16.90 3.72 -17.19
CA TYR A 86 -17.65 4.33 -16.10
C TYR A 86 -17.59 3.49 -14.82
N ILE A 87 -17.72 2.17 -14.95
CA ILE A 87 -17.65 1.25 -13.81
C ILE A 87 -16.25 1.24 -13.21
N SER A 88 -15.19 1.12 -14.02
CA SER A 88 -13.82 1.16 -13.51
C SER A 88 -13.54 2.47 -12.77
N ASN A 89 -13.94 3.62 -13.35
CA ASN A 89 -13.75 4.92 -12.71
C ASN A 89 -14.49 5.04 -11.37
N PHE A 90 -15.72 4.52 -11.29
CA PHE A 90 -16.50 4.50 -10.07
C PHE A 90 -15.82 3.67 -8.97
N LEU A 91 -15.41 2.44 -9.30
CA LEU A 91 -14.75 1.54 -8.36
C LEU A 91 -13.38 2.07 -7.93
N GLU A 92 -12.56 2.55 -8.87
CA GLU A 92 -11.25 3.13 -8.58
C GLU A 92 -11.33 4.35 -7.69
N ARG A 93 -12.36 5.20 -7.85
CA ARG A 93 -12.60 6.35 -6.96
C ARG A 93 -12.74 5.87 -5.51
N HIS A 94 -13.52 4.82 -5.27
CA HIS A 94 -13.74 4.29 -3.93
C HIS A 94 -12.54 3.52 -3.38
N MET A 95 -11.78 2.83 -4.24
CA MET A 95 -10.47 2.27 -3.87
C MET A 95 -9.50 3.38 -3.43
N LYS A 96 -9.38 4.46 -4.21
CA LYS A 96 -8.52 5.62 -3.90
C LYS A 96 -8.92 6.27 -2.58
N GLN A 97 -10.23 6.42 -2.35
CA GLN A 97 -10.75 6.95 -1.09
C GLN A 97 -10.40 6.06 0.11
N ALA A 98 -10.59 4.75 -0.02
CA ALA A 98 -10.23 3.81 1.05
C ALA A 98 -8.74 3.86 1.39
N ARG A 99 -7.86 3.87 0.37
CA ARG A 99 -6.40 4.02 0.60
C ARG A 99 -6.05 5.34 1.30
N SER A 100 -6.72 6.43 0.94
CA SER A 100 -6.54 7.74 1.58
C SER A 100 -6.97 7.71 3.05
N ASP A 101 -8.10 7.07 3.35
CA ASP A 101 -8.60 6.90 4.72
C ASP A 101 -7.65 6.02 5.54
N ASP A 102 -7.17 4.92 4.97
CA ASP A 102 -6.20 4.01 5.58
C ASP A 102 -4.90 4.74 5.93
N GLY A 103 -4.31 5.49 4.98
CA GLY A 103 -3.12 6.29 5.22
C GLY A 103 -3.32 7.36 6.30
N THR A 104 -4.51 7.97 6.33
CA THR A 104 -4.89 8.94 7.38
C THR A 104 -4.98 8.26 8.75
N ASN A 105 -5.57 7.06 8.81
CA ASN A 105 -5.71 6.29 10.04
C ASN A 105 -4.36 5.77 10.56
N VAL A 106 -3.48 5.29 9.68
CA VAL A 106 -2.10 4.93 10.04
C VAL A 106 -1.40 6.14 10.64
N LYS A 107 -1.42 7.31 9.98
CA LYS A 107 -0.79 8.53 10.51
C LYS A 107 -1.30 8.93 11.91
N LYS A 108 -2.61 8.75 12.17
CA LYS A 108 -3.23 9.04 13.47
C LYS A 108 -2.81 8.03 14.54
N ASN A 109 -2.68 6.76 14.19
CA ASN A 109 -2.51 5.66 15.16
C ASN A 109 -1.08 5.12 15.26
N ILE A 110 -0.16 5.49 14.37
CA ILE A 110 1.16 4.86 14.26
C ILE A 110 1.96 4.87 15.57
N LEU A 111 1.80 5.92 16.40
CA LEU A 111 2.49 6.00 17.69
C LEU A 111 2.04 4.92 18.68
N ARG A 112 0.83 4.36 18.52
CA ARG A 112 0.32 3.25 19.36
C ARG A 112 1.04 1.93 19.10
N PHE A 113 1.66 1.78 17.93
CA PHE A 113 2.35 0.56 17.52
C PHE A 113 3.87 0.63 17.80
N LEU A 114 4.38 1.78 18.24
CA LEU A 114 5.78 1.89 18.61
C LEU A 114 6.01 1.29 20.00
N PRO A 115 6.93 0.33 20.16
CA PRO A 115 7.23 -0.25 21.46
C PRO A 115 7.81 0.82 22.39
N SER A 116 7.38 0.80 23.65
CA SER A 116 8.04 1.60 24.69
C SER A 116 9.46 1.08 24.88
N LYS A 117 10.45 1.98 24.89
CA LYS A 117 11.82 1.67 25.32
C LYS A 117 12.09 2.35 26.66
N PRO A 118 12.48 1.62 27.72
CA PRO A 118 12.73 2.17 29.05
C PRO A 118 13.75 3.32 29.05
N ASP A 119 14.75 3.25 28.16
CA ASP A 119 15.86 4.20 28.08
C ASP A 119 15.50 5.53 27.37
N PHE A 120 14.27 5.66 26.86
CA PHE A 120 13.82 6.86 26.16
C PHE A 120 12.53 7.43 26.78
N PRO A 121 12.32 8.76 26.76
CA PRO A 121 11.10 9.38 27.27
C PRO A 121 9.84 8.80 26.61
N ALA A 122 8.83 8.44 27.41
CA ALA A 122 7.60 7.85 26.90
C ALA A 122 6.94 8.70 25.79
N LEU A 123 6.75 8.10 24.62
CA LEU A 123 6.10 8.77 23.49
C LEU A 123 4.60 8.85 23.74
N ARG A 124 4.08 10.06 23.96
CA ARG A 124 2.63 10.25 24.10
C ARG A 124 1.92 9.95 22.77
N ILE A 125 0.80 9.24 22.82
CA ILE A 125 0.02 8.87 21.63
C ILE A 125 -0.58 10.07 20.88
N ASP A 126 -0.76 11.19 21.57
CA ASP A 126 -1.32 12.46 21.07
C ASP A 126 -0.24 13.45 20.60
N HIS A 127 1.03 13.01 20.49
CA HIS A 127 2.13 13.89 20.13
C HIS A 127 1.87 14.61 18.79
N GLU A 128 2.02 15.93 18.75
CA GLU A 128 1.81 16.73 17.54
C GLU A 128 2.72 16.25 16.38
N LYS A 129 2.18 16.20 15.15
CA LYS A 129 2.91 15.71 13.96
C LYS A 129 4.26 16.40 13.76
N VAL A 130 4.31 17.72 13.96
CA VAL A 130 5.52 18.54 13.75
C VAL A 130 6.65 18.19 14.71
N LYS A 131 6.31 17.60 15.86
CA LYS A 131 7.27 17.15 16.87
C LYS A 131 7.62 15.66 16.74
N ARG A 132 7.20 14.99 15.66
CA ARG A 132 7.58 13.60 15.34
C ARG A 132 8.72 13.60 14.32
N GLY A 133 9.17 12.42 13.93
CA GLY A 133 10.30 12.28 13.01
C GLY A 133 11.62 12.48 13.73
N PHE A 134 12.60 13.12 13.08
CA PHE A 134 13.86 13.53 13.71
C PHE A 134 13.71 14.70 14.71
N ASN A 135 12.50 15.27 14.88
CA ASN A 135 12.22 16.21 15.98
C ASN A 135 11.99 15.52 17.34
N HIS A 136 12.02 14.18 17.40
CA HIS A 136 11.90 13.42 18.64
C HIS A 136 12.71 12.13 18.56
N ILE A 137 13.54 11.87 19.58
CA ILE A 137 14.53 10.78 19.57
C ILE A 137 13.91 9.41 19.25
N ILE A 138 12.82 9.01 19.91
CA ILE A 138 12.18 7.70 19.64
C ILE A 138 11.72 7.57 18.18
N THR A 139 10.95 8.52 17.67
CA THR A 139 10.47 8.46 16.29
C THR A 139 11.60 8.61 15.28
N GLY A 140 12.63 9.39 15.60
CA GLY A 140 13.84 9.54 14.82
C GLY A 140 14.62 8.23 14.72
N ARG A 141 14.79 7.51 15.84
CA ARG A 141 15.47 6.21 15.87
C ARG A 141 14.77 5.20 14.96
N HIS A 142 13.44 5.13 15.02
CA HIS A 142 12.67 4.22 14.18
C HIS A 142 12.78 4.54 12.69
N LEU A 143 12.85 5.83 12.32
CA LEU A 143 12.97 6.28 10.92
C LEU A 143 14.41 6.35 10.42
N CYS A 144 15.40 6.30 11.31
CA CYS A 144 16.80 6.23 10.96
C CYS A 144 17.05 5.01 10.06
N PRO A 145 17.80 5.14 8.95
CA PRO A 145 18.28 3.99 8.19
C PRO A 145 18.88 2.92 9.10
N ALA A 146 18.53 1.66 8.87
CA ALA A 146 19.04 0.55 9.69
C ALA A 146 20.59 0.49 9.67
N SER A 147 21.20 0.83 8.53
CA SER A 147 22.65 0.94 8.35
C SER A 147 23.31 2.06 9.16
N LEU A 148 22.57 3.12 9.49
CA LEU A 148 23.04 4.27 10.25
C LEU A 148 22.62 4.22 11.72
N LEU A 149 21.89 3.18 12.13
CA LEU A 149 21.40 3.02 13.50
C LEU A 149 22.54 3.01 14.54
N PRO A 150 23.72 2.41 14.30
CA PRO A 150 24.85 2.53 15.24
C PRO A 150 25.32 3.97 15.44
N ASN A 151 25.33 4.79 14.38
CA ASN A 151 25.70 6.21 14.48
C ASN A 151 24.63 7.00 15.25
N PHE A 152 23.36 6.68 15.02
CA PHE A 152 22.25 7.25 15.77
C PHE A 152 22.37 6.92 17.27
N ASP A 153 22.56 5.64 17.62
CA ASP A 153 22.59 5.18 19.01
C ASP A 153 23.80 5.73 19.79
N ASN A 154 24.91 6.01 19.11
CA ASN A 154 26.08 6.66 19.74
C ASN A 154 25.81 8.11 20.17
N SER A 155 25.00 8.87 19.43
CA SER A 155 24.69 10.27 19.76
C SER A 155 23.30 10.70 19.23
N PRO A 156 22.20 10.25 19.85
CA PRO A 156 20.85 10.37 19.28
C PRO A 156 20.41 11.82 19.00
N GLN A 157 20.68 12.72 19.95
CA GLN A 157 20.29 14.12 19.82
C GLN A 157 21.04 14.81 18.68
N HIS A 158 22.37 14.61 18.62
CA HIS A 158 23.21 15.16 17.57
C HIS A 158 22.83 14.60 16.19
N PHE A 159 22.58 13.29 16.08
CA PHE A 159 22.15 12.69 14.81
C PHE A 159 20.84 13.32 14.30
N CYS A 160 19.85 13.50 15.18
CA CYS A 160 18.60 14.15 14.83
C CYS A 160 18.80 15.57 14.31
N GLU A 161 19.66 16.37 14.95
CA GLU A 161 20.01 17.73 14.52
C GLU A 161 20.69 17.76 13.15
N GLU A 162 21.66 16.87 12.91
CA GLU A 162 22.35 16.73 11.63
C GLU A 162 21.40 16.27 10.51
N ALA A 163 20.49 15.33 10.81
CA ALA A 163 19.49 14.86 9.87
C ALA A 163 18.50 15.96 9.49
N LEU A 164 18.01 16.74 10.46
CA LEU A 164 17.13 17.90 10.21
C LEU A 164 17.83 19.01 9.43
N ALA A 165 19.13 19.20 9.65
CA ALA A 165 19.95 20.13 8.89
C ALA A 165 20.33 19.63 7.48
N GLY A 166 19.95 18.40 7.12
CA GLY A 166 20.29 17.78 5.83
C GLY A 166 21.76 17.36 5.68
N ARG A 167 22.50 17.27 6.80
CA ARG A 167 23.91 16.86 6.84
C ARG A 167 24.08 15.34 6.86
N VAL A 168 23.04 14.60 7.26
CA VAL A 168 22.96 13.14 7.05
C VAL A 168 22.19 12.87 5.75
N GLN A 169 22.84 12.27 4.76
CA GLN A 169 22.15 11.85 3.54
C GLN A 169 21.34 10.58 3.79
N ILE A 170 20.01 10.71 3.70
CA ILE A 170 19.04 9.62 3.80
C ILE A 170 18.26 9.59 2.48
N THR A 171 18.63 8.68 1.58
CA THR A 171 17.95 8.47 0.28
C THR A 171 16.83 7.43 0.39
N ALA A 172 16.04 7.28 -0.68
CA ALA A 172 14.96 6.29 -0.76
C ALA A 172 15.45 4.83 -0.72
N ASP A 173 16.74 4.60 -0.97
CA ASP A 173 17.35 3.25 -0.94
C ASP A 173 17.54 2.73 0.48
N TYR A 174 17.49 3.62 1.48
CA TYR A 174 17.63 3.24 2.87
C TYR A 174 16.30 2.87 3.49
N LEU A 175 16.14 1.59 3.82
CA LEU A 175 15.04 1.16 4.66
C LEU A 175 15.26 1.60 6.13
N PRO A 176 14.20 2.10 6.77
CA PRO A 176 14.27 2.57 8.15
C PRO A 176 14.42 1.40 9.14
N ALA A 177 14.99 1.65 10.30
CA ALA A 177 15.23 0.67 11.35
C ALA A 177 13.96 -0.07 11.77
N PHE A 178 12.80 0.60 11.78
CA PHE A 178 11.53 -0.07 12.10
C PHE A 178 11.16 -1.19 11.11
N ALA A 179 11.77 -1.27 9.93
CA ALA A 179 11.50 -2.33 8.97
C ALA A 179 12.08 -3.68 9.40
N TYR A 180 13.05 -3.69 10.32
CA TYR A 180 13.79 -4.89 10.72
C TYR A 180 13.47 -5.28 12.16
N PRO A 181 13.56 -6.58 12.51
CA PRO A 181 13.77 -6.97 13.90
C PRO A 181 15.04 -6.31 14.47
N GLU A 182 15.06 -6.03 15.77
CA GLU A 182 16.23 -5.40 16.41
C GLU A 182 17.48 -6.27 16.20
N GLY A 183 18.56 -5.66 15.70
CA GLY A 183 19.83 -6.34 15.42
C GLY A 183 19.86 -7.26 14.19
N ALA A 184 18.77 -7.36 13.42
CA ALA A 184 18.68 -8.27 12.27
C ALA A 184 19.10 -7.64 10.92
N TYR A 185 19.55 -6.38 10.91
CA TYR A 185 20.02 -5.74 9.67
C TYR A 185 21.35 -6.33 9.21
N ASN A 186 21.38 -6.85 7.99
CA ASN A 186 22.59 -7.35 7.35
C ASN A 186 23.10 -6.34 6.29
N PRO A 187 24.27 -5.70 6.48
CA PRO A 187 24.81 -4.76 5.50
C PRO A 187 25.23 -5.41 4.17
N ALA A 188 25.50 -6.72 4.15
CA ALA A 188 25.82 -7.46 2.92
C ALA A 188 24.57 -7.91 2.16
N ALA A 189 23.41 -7.94 2.82
CA ALA A 189 22.12 -8.34 2.24
C ALA A 189 21.00 -7.52 2.88
N ALA A 190 20.85 -6.26 2.46
CA ALA A 190 19.91 -5.33 3.10
C ALA A 190 18.45 -5.82 3.09
N ASP A 191 18.04 -6.61 2.10
CA ASP A 191 16.68 -7.16 2.04
C ASP A 191 16.45 -8.32 3.01
N GLU A 192 17.53 -8.88 3.57
CA GLU A 192 17.44 -9.94 4.56
C GLU A 192 16.72 -9.41 5.82
N HIS A 193 15.65 -10.11 6.19
CA HIS A 193 14.77 -9.73 7.31
C HIS A 193 14.03 -8.39 7.17
N ALA A 194 14.12 -7.70 6.03
CA ALA A 194 13.35 -6.51 5.77
C ALA A 194 11.84 -6.79 5.88
N LEU A 195 11.11 -5.81 6.42
CA LEU A 195 9.67 -5.83 6.69
C LEU A 195 9.20 -6.91 7.70
N LYS A 196 10.11 -7.54 8.46
CA LYS A 196 9.78 -8.58 9.45
C LYS A 196 9.77 -8.07 10.90
N SER A 197 9.77 -6.77 11.12
CA SER A 197 9.74 -6.23 12.48
C SER A 197 8.40 -6.52 13.20
N PRO A 198 8.40 -6.65 14.53
CA PRO A 198 7.17 -6.77 15.32
C PRO A 198 6.21 -5.59 15.12
N ILE A 199 6.73 -4.39 14.83
CA ILE A 199 5.92 -3.20 14.55
C ILE A 199 5.09 -3.42 13.29
N ILE A 200 5.70 -3.89 12.20
CA ILE A 200 4.97 -4.17 10.95
C ILE A 200 3.99 -5.32 11.16
N ALA A 201 4.39 -6.38 11.86
CA ALA A 201 3.51 -7.49 12.19
C ALA A 201 2.27 -7.03 12.98
N SER A 202 2.44 -6.14 13.96
CA SER A 202 1.35 -5.61 14.79
C SER A 202 0.32 -4.78 14.01
N VAL A 203 0.72 -4.18 12.89
CA VAL A 203 -0.18 -3.43 12.01
C VAL A 203 -0.98 -4.36 11.08
N SER A 204 -0.41 -5.53 10.76
CA SER A 204 -1.07 -6.57 9.94
C SER A 204 -2.05 -7.44 10.72
N GLN A 205 -1.88 -7.53 12.04
CA GLN A 205 -2.79 -8.25 12.95
C GLN A 205 -3.95 -7.34 13.35
N THR A 206 -4.85 -7.05 12.42
CA THR A 206 -6.21 -6.69 12.82
C THR A 206 -6.87 -7.92 13.43
N THR A 207 -7.18 -7.81 14.72
CA THR A 207 -7.96 -8.73 15.56
C THR A 207 -9.16 -9.31 14.79
N PRO A 208 -9.50 -10.61 14.95
CA PRO A 208 -10.70 -11.22 14.38
C PRO A 208 -12.00 -10.51 14.80
#